data_AF-F2T8W3-F1
#
_entry.id   AF-F2T8W3-F1
#
_cell.length_a   1.000
_cell.length_b   1.000
_cell.length_c   1.000
_cell.angle_alpha   90.00
_cell.angle_beta   90.00
_cell.angle_gamma   90.00
#
_symmetry.space_group_name_H-M   'P 1'
#
loop_
_entity.id
_entity.type
_entity.pdbx_description
1 polymer ?
#
loop_
_entity_poly.entity_id
_entity_poly.type
_entity_poly.pdbx_seq_one_letter_code
_entity_poly.pdbx_strand_id
1 'polypeptide(L)'
;MSGTAQPTLSQDIVAELEAKKKELEQLQSHLTQLDTFINDLHLHRQELEQLSTSARNARGGRTGVTTLTIDQEMAKHQQDLINTSDKIAAIESSIRLLSQP
;
A
#
# COMPACT_ATOMS: atom_id res chain seq x y z
N MET A 1 -27.70 -23.26 -33.65
CA MET A 1 -27.17 -23.70 -32.35
C MET A 1 -26.79 -22.43 -31.60
N SER A 2 -27.64 -21.99 -30.68
CA SER A 2 -27.51 -20.68 -30.02
C SER A 2 -27.79 -20.85 -28.53
N GLY A 3 -26.92 -20.26 -27.70
CA GLY A 3 -27.30 -19.82 -26.35
C GLY A 3 -26.88 -20.71 -25.18
N THR A 4 -25.58 -20.77 -24.86
CA THR A 4 -25.12 -21.20 -23.51
C THR A 4 -24.02 -20.32 -22.91
N ALA A 5 -23.55 -19.27 -23.59
CA ALA A 5 -22.42 -18.45 -23.11
C ALA A 5 -22.79 -17.34 -22.09
N GLN A 6 -24.07 -17.04 -21.89
CA GLN A 6 -24.52 -15.93 -21.03
C GLN A 6 -24.45 -16.18 -19.52
N PRO A 7 -24.72 -17.39 -18.97
CA PRO A 7 -24.70 -17.59 -17.53
C PRO A 7 -23.28 -17.53 -16.95
N THR A 8 -22.29 -18.05 -17.68
CA THR A 8 -20.89 -18.10 -17.25
C THR A 8 -20.27 -16.70 -17.25
N LEU A 9 -20.49 -15.91 -18.31
CA LEU A 9 -19.97 -14.54 -18.39
C LEU A 9 -20.50 -13.65 -17.26
N SER A 10 -21.78 -13.80 -16.91
CA SER A 10 -22.38 -13.05 -15.79
C SER A 10 -21.81 -13.49 -14.43
N GLN A 11 -21.54 -14.79 -14.24
CA GLN A 11 -20.90 -15.28 -13.02
C GLN A 11 -19.44 -14.82 -12.91
N ASP A 12 -18.71 -14.79 -14.03
CA ASP A 12 -17.33 -14.31 -14.08
C ASP A 12 -17.25 -12.81 -13.73
N ILE A 13 -18.18 -11.99 -14.23
CA ILE A 13 -18.29 -10.56 -13.87
C ILE A 13 -18.55 -10.39 -12.37
N VAL A 14 -19.45 -11.19 -11.79
CA VAL A 14 -19.74 -11.14 -10.35
C VAL A 14 -18.52 -11.56 -9.53
N ALA A 15 -17.81 -12.61 -9.94
CA ALA A 15 -16.61 -13.07 -9.26
C ALA A 15 -15.48 -12.02 -9.29
N GLU A 16 -15.25 -11.38 -10.43
CA GLU A 16 -14.27 -10.29 -10.56
C GLU A 16 -14.66 -9.08 -9.71
N LEU A 17 -15.94 -8.73 -9.66
CA LEU A 17 -16.45 -7.64 -8.82
C LEU A 17 -16.19 -7.89 -7.33
N GLU A 18 -16.48 -9.10 -6.84
CA GLU A 18 -16.24 -9.46 -5.44
C GLU A 18 -14.73 -9.52 -5.12
N ALA A 19 -13.89 -10.00 -6.05
CA ALA A 19 -12.44 -9.97 -5.90
C ALA A 19 -11.92 -8.52 -5.78
N LYS A 20 -12.41 -7.61 -6.62
CA LYS A 20 -12.03 -6.18 -6.62
C LYS A 20 -12.49 -5.46 -5.35
N LYS A 21 -13.67 -5.77 -4.82
CA LYS A 21 -14.14 -5.22 -3.52
C LYS A 21 -13.24 -5.66 -2.37
N LYS A 22 -12.87 -6.94 -2.33
CA LYS A 22 -11.95 -7.47 -1.31
C LYS A 22 -10.56 -6.84 -1.42
N GLU A 23 -10.06 -6.67 -2.64
CA GLU A 23 -8.79 -5.98 -2.90
C GLU A 23 -8.84 -4.52 -2.41
N LEU A 24 -9.95 -3.82 -2.65
CA LEU A 24 -10.18 -2.45 -2.17
C LEU A 24 -10.13 -2.36 -0.64
N GLU A 25 -10.83 -3.24 0.07
CA GLU A 25 -10.84 -3.28 1.55
C GLU A 25 -9.43 -3.47 2.11
N GLN A 26 -8.64 -4.37 1.50
CA GLN A 26 -7.26 -4.63 1.92
C GLN A 26 -6.37 -3.41 1.71
N LEU A 27 -6.49 -2.73 0.56
CA LEU A 27 -5.71 -1.53 0.27
C LEU A 27 -6.09 -0.35 1.17
N GLN A 28 -7.37 -0.17 1.49
CA GLN A 28 -7.82 0.87 2.42
C GLN A 28 -7.27 0.65 3.84
N SER A 29 -7.26 -0.60 4.29
CA SER A 29 -6.63 -0.98 5.57
C SER A 29 -5.13 -0.69 5.55
N HIS A 30 -4.44 -1.06 4.48
CA HIS A 30 -3.01 -0.80 4.32
C HIS A 30 -2.69 0.70 4.29
N LEU A 31 -3.50 1.51 3.61
CA LEU A 31 -3.34 2.96 3.57
C LEU A 31 -3.46 3.58 4.97
N THR A 32 -4.43 3.13 5.77
CA THR A 32 -4.60 3.58 7.16
C THR A 32 -3.38 3.23 8.03
N GLN A 33 -2.84 2.02 7.85
CA GLN A 33 -1.64 1.58 8.56
C GLN A 33 -0.41 2.41 8.17
N LEU A 34 -0.22 2.68 6.87
CA LEU A 34 0.88 3.51 6.37
C LEU A 34 0.79 4.94 6.91
N ASP A 35 -0.39 5.54 6.89
CA ASP A 35 -0.60 6.90 7.41
C ASP A 35 -0.29 6.98 8.92
N THR A 36 -0.77 6.01 9.70
CA THR A 36 -0.47 5.90 11.13
C THR A 36 1.04 5.78 11.36
N PHE A 37 1.70 4.88 10.61
CA PHE A 37 3.13 4.65 10.76
C PHE A 37 3.98 5.88 10.39
N ILE A 38 3.62 6.60 9.31
CA ILE A 38 4.30 7.83 8.91
C ILE A 38 4.14 8.90 10.01
N ASN A 39 2.94 9.03 10.59
CA ASN A 39 2.69 9.96 11.68
C ASN A 39 3.53 9.61 12.92
N ASP A 40 3.65 8.32 13.27
CA ASP A 40 4.50 7.86 14.37
C ASP A 40 5.99 8.15 14.11
N LEU A 41 6.46 7.94 12.87
CA LEU A 41 7.83 8.29 12.47
C LEU A 41 8.08 9.81 12.59
N HIS A 42 7.12 10.63 12.20
CA HIS A 42 7.21 12.09 12.39
C HIS A 42 7.28 12.47 13.86
N LEU A 43 6.45 11.86 14.71
CA LEU A 43 6.39 12.16 16.14
C LEU A 43 7.70 11.78 16.86
N HIS A 44 8.25 10.62 16.52
CA HIS A 44 9.45 10.08 17.18
C HIS A 44 10.75 10.36 16.42
N ARG A 45 10.71 11.20 15.39
CA ARG A 45 11.83 11.45 14.48
C ARG A 45 13.15 11.73 15.21
N GLN A 46 13.14 12.67 16.16
CA GLN A 46 14.35 13.10 16.85
C GLN A 46 14.95 11.98 17.71
N GLU A 47 14.11 11.21 18.40
CA GLU A 47 14.53 10.07 19.22
C GLU A 47 15.10 8.94 18.34
N LEU A 48 14.43 8.64 17.21
CA LEU A 48 14.86 7.64 16.24
C LEU A 48 16.17 8.05 15.52
N GLU A 49 16.35 9.32 15.21
CA GLU A 49 17.60 9.85 14.65
C GLU A 49 18.77 9.71 15.64
N GLN A 50 18.54 9.99 16.94
CA GLN A 50 19.56 9.82 17.97
C GLN A 50 19.92 8.35 18.18
N LEU A 51 18.93 7.46 18.25
CA LEU A 51 19.13 6.02 18.40
C LEU A 51 19.84 5.43 17.17
N SER A 52 19.43 5.80 15.97
CA SER A 52 20.05 5.32 14.72
C SER A 52 21.49 5.83 14.58
N THR A 53 21.76 7.08 14.96
CA THR A 53 23.12 7.64 14.97
C THR A 53 24.00 6.93 15.99
N SER A 54 23.48 6.72 17.21
CA SER A 54 24.17 5.95 18.26
C SER A 54 24.48 4.52 17.80
N ALA A 55 23.51 3.84 17.19
CA ALA A 55 23.68 2.49 16.65
C ALA A 55 24.69 2.44 15.48
N ARG A 56 24.68 3.44 14.58
CA ARG A 56 25.65 3.56 13.48
C ARG A 56 27.07 3.81 14.00
N ASN A 57 27.22 4.69 14.99
CA ASN A 57 28.50 4.99 15.63
C ASN A 57 29.04 3.77 16.37
N ALA A 58 28.19 3.02 17.08
CA ALA A 58 28.54 1.78 17.76
C ALA A 58 28.93 0.65 16.78
N ARG A 59 28.37 0.64 15.56
CA ARG A 59 28.67 -0.35 14.51
C ARG A 59 29.89 -0.02 13.64
N GLY A 60 30.55 1.12 13.88
CA GLY A 60 31.91 1.44 13.43
C GLY A 60 32.34 0.85 12.08
N GLY A 61 31.98 1.50 10.97
CA GLY A 61 32.69 1.44 9.68
C GLY A 61 32.85 0.09 8.96
N ARG A 62 32.29 -1.02 9.47
CA ARG A 62 32.58 -2.37 8.94
C ARG A 62 31.46 -3.06 8.18
N THR A 63 30.29 -2.44 8.04
CA THR A 63 29.18 -3.04 7.29
C THR A 63 28.71 -2.06 6.22
N GLY A 64 28.95 -2.40 4.95
CA GLY A 64 28.41 -1.68 3.78
C GLY A 64 26.89 -1.81 3.62
N VAL A 65 26.16 -2.00 4.73
CA VAL A 65 24.70 -2.07 4.75
C VAL A 65 24.20 -0.64 4.91
N THR A 66 23.76 -0.04 3.81
CA THR A 66 23.14 1.28 3.81
C THR A 66 21.78 1.18 4.47
N THR A 67 21.73 1.33 5.80
CA THR A 67 20.46 1.51 6.51
C THR A 67 19.95 2.91 6.16
N LEU A 68 18.74 3.00 5.59
CA LEU A 68 18.12 4.28 5.25
C LEU A 68 18.13 5.22 6.46
N THR A 69 18.31 6.52 6.22
CA THR A 69 18.02 7.53 7.25
C THR A 69 16.51 7.54 7.53
N ILE A 70 16.12 8.04 8.70
CA ILE A 70 14.70 8.21 9.04
C ILE A 70 13.98 9.04 7.96
N ASP A 71 14.62 10.10 7.44
CA ASP A 71 14.10 10.87 6.31
C ASP A 71 13.89 10.04 5.03
N GLN A 72 14.82 9.14 4.71
CA GLN A 72 14.70 8.27 3.54
C GLN A 72 13.61 7.21 3.73
N GLU A 73 13.45 6.68 4.94
CA GLU A 73 12.40 5.74 5.30
C GLU A 73 11.02 6.40 5.22
N MET A 74 10.87 7.60 5.77
CA MET A 74 9.65 8.41 5.65
C MET A 74 9.32 8.73 4.19
N ALA A 75 10.29 9.17 3.40
CA ALA A 75 10.08 9.46 1.97
C ALA A 75 9.61 8.22 1.20
N LYS A 76 10.17 7.04 1.52
CA LYS A 76 9.75 5.78 0.92
C LYS A 76 8.29 5.45 1.29
N HIS A 77 7.92 5.54 2.56
CA HIS A 77 6.56 5.25 3.00
C HIS A 77 5.54 6.26 2.47
N GLN A 78 5.93 7.53 2.33
CA GLN A 78 5.10 8.54 1.68
C GLN A 78 4.82 8.19 0.21
N GLN A 79 5.83 7.70 -0.51
CA GLN A 79 5.66 7.24 -1.88
C GLN A 79 4.76 6.00 -1.96
N ASP A 80 4.92 5.05 -1.02
CA ASP A 80 4.06 3.86 -0.93
C ASP A 80 2.59 4.24 -0.64
N LEU A 81 2.35 5.29 0.16
CA LEU A 81 1.02 5.83 0.41
C LEU A 81 0.40 6.40 -0.87
N ILE A 82 1.14 7.21 -1.62
CA ILE A 82 0.69 7.76 -2.92
C ILE A 82 0.35 6.62 -3.89
N ASN A 83 1.26 5.66 -4.04
CA ASN A 83 1.06 4.51 -4.93
C ASN A 83 -0.16 3.66 -4.54
N THR A 84 -0.40 3.51 -3.23
CA THR A 84 -1.57 2.77 -2.72
C THR A 84 -2.86 3.53 -2.99
N SER A 85 -2.84 4.86 -2.85
CA SER A 85 -3.99 5.73 -3.17
C SER A 85 -4.34 5.66 -4.67
N ASP A 86 -3.35 5.70 -5.56
CA ASP A 86 -3.56 5.56 -7.00
C ASP A 86 -4.19 4.21 -7.37
N LYS A 87 -3.73 3.12 -6.74
CA LYS A 87 -4.30 1.77 -6.93
C LYS A 87 -5.75 1.69 -6.47
N ILE A 88 -6.07 2.30 -5.32
CA ILE A 88 -7.44 2.39 -4.81
C ILE A 88 -8.33 3.08 -5.84
N ALA A 89 -7.91 4.24 -6.37
CA ALA A 89 -8.68 4.97 -7.38
C ALA A 89 -8.94 4.13 -8.65
N ALA A 90 -7.93 3.38 -9.11
CA ALA A 90 -8.07 2.47 -10.26
C ALA A 90 -9.06 1.32 -9.99
N ILE A 91 -9.02 0.73 -8.80
CA ILE A 91 -9.93 -0.36 -8.40
C ILE A 91 -11.35 0.16 -8.25
N GLU A 92 -11.55 1.33 -7.63
CA GLU A 92 -12.86 1.98 -7.54
C GLU A 92 -13.47 2.26 -8.92
N SER A 93 -12.64 2.71 -9.87
CA SER A 93 -13.06 2.87 -11.26
C SER A 93 -13.47 1.54 -11.89
N SER A 94 -12.70 0.47 -11.63
CA SER A 94 -12.99 -0.88 -12.16
C SER A 94 -14.29 -1.44 -11.59
N ILE A 95 -14.51 -1.30 -10.27
CA ILE A 95 -15.77 -1.66 -9.60
C ILE A 95 -16.95 -0.92 -10.23
N ARG A 96 -16.80 0.39 -10.48
CA ARG A 96 -17.86 1.19 -11.09
C ARG A 96 -18.22 0.70 -12.49
N LEU A 97 -17.24 0.27 -13.29
CA LEU A 97 -17.48 -0.30 -14.62
C LEU A 97 -18.16 -1.67 -14.54
N LEU A 98 -17.69 -2.54 -13.66
CA LEU A 98 -18.24 -3.90 -13.48
C LEU A 98 -19.63 -3.92 -12.83
N SER A 99 -20.01 -2.84 -12.15
CA SER A 99 -21.33 -2.68 -11.53
C SER A 99 -22.37 -2.05 -12.47
N GLN A 100 -22.00 -1.67 -13.70
CA GLN A 100 -22.94 -1.16 -14.69
C GLN A 100 -23.79 -2.31 -15.27
N PRO A 101 -25.11 -2.09 -15.44
CA PRO A 101 -26.03 -3.09 -15.98
C PRO A 101 -25.84 -3.38 -17.47
#